data_AF-A0A450XDD9-F1
#
_entry.id   AF-A0A450XDD9-F1
#
_cell.length_a   1.000
_cell.length_b   1.000
_cell.length_c   1.000
_cell.angle_alpha   90.00
_cell.angle_beta   90.00
_cell.angle_gamma   90.00
#
_symmetry.space_group_name_H-M   'P 1'
#
loop_
_entity.id
_entity.type
_entity.pdbx_description
1 polymer ?
#
loop_
_entity_poly.entity_id
_entity_poly.type
_entity_poly.pdbx_seq_one_letter_code
_entity_poly.pdbx_strand_id
1 'polypeptide(L)'
;MERQEQNLRETTHAPAIEKTIDGVERRQWLFLGGVMVLAHLLFWRLLILAYPRWPLVQTLFFWNRWMRRIGGFGYVGLLLAWAPFLRRRLFAPFRDSLLADAGAFSEAGYFAESQIKQRGANSAEPMGDRLGRFKGRQLKGQVILEGESGLGKSLFLQRVAQDGQRLMVFLPAARCNQGVLEAIQAKLAGPAKDPGYLQTLIFAGTLNVIIDGLNEVSAETRARIVQFAESFFKGNLLMATQPMIWQPPPLARVYELQPLGKAQIEAFLLSRSTVLSEDAAYQGNAYRQRCDQYLAEALQEDTFGEARAAIRHILSNPMDLTVVAHMLANGVEPDLYRLQEQHYQLMKDDYARTHAGQAFPLQAFAERTYTMRRNDEPAFAADEFGNELAVMAEHRMVIRYQEVLAEPDAAPRYAFRHDKIMDFFLVEAFLGDDNQRPAENLDDPRFRGVYLQLATLMPLDAAKKLERELIDYAADSKDHSVSDSFIQILRGRRTSVVTDGGLE
;
A
#
# COMPACT_ATOMS: atom_id res chain seq x y z
N MET A 1 69.13 -22.79 -71.45
CA MET A 1 68.05 -23.16 -70.51
C MET A 1 68.28 -22.62 -69.10
N GLU A 2 69.52 -22.60 -68.58
CA GLU A 2 69.80 -22.04 -67.23
C GLU A 2 69.54 -20.53 -67.05
N ARG A 3 69.66 -19.71 -68.11
CA ARG A 3 69.26 -18.29 -68.06
C ARG A 3 67.74 -18.06 -68.04
N GLN A 4 66.95 -19.06 -68.43
CA GLN A 4 65.49 -18.99 -68.40
C GLN A 4 64.95 -19.42 -67.04
N GLU A 5 65.65 -20.30 -66.33
CA GLU A 5 65.36 -20.67 -64.94
C GLU A 5 65.77 -19.59 -63.92
N GLN A 6 66.81 -18.80 -64.20
CA GLN A 6 67.18 -17.66 -63.33
C GLN A 6 66.19 -16.50 -63.42
N ASN A 7 65.65 -16.21 -64.62
CA ASN A 7 64.61 -15.18 -64.78
C ASN A 7 63.24 -15.57 -64.19
N LEU A 8 63.02 -16.85 -63.87
CA LEU A 8 61.82 -17.31 -63.16
C LEU A 8 61.94 -17.17 -61.62
N ARG A 9 63.14 -16.94 -61.09
CA ARG A 9 63.41 -16.85 -59.64
C ARG A 9 63.57 -15.41 -59.12
N GLU A 10 63.74 -14.43 -59.99
CA GLU A 10 63.64 -13.01 -59.64
C GLU A 10 62.21 -12.48 -59.85
N THR A 11 61.25 -12.98 -59.07
CA THR A 11 59.98 -12.27 -58.88
C THR A 11 60.01 -11.61 -57.51
N THR A 12 60.58 -10.40 -57.47
CA THR A 12 60.45 -9.43 -56.37
C THR A 12 58.98 -9.10 -56.03
N HIS A 13 58.05 -9.59 -56.85
CA HIS A 13 56.61 -9.53 -56.65
C HIS A 13 56.04 -10.63 -55.75
N ALA A 14 56.67 -11.79 -55.57
CA ALA A 14 56.10 -12.88 -54.76
C ALA A 14 55.90 -12.50 -53.27
N PRO A 15 56.91 -12.00 -52.53
CA PRO A 15 56.72 -11.59 -51.14
C PRO A 15 55.88 -10.31 -51.00
N ALA A 16 55.86 -9.45 -52.04
CA ALA A 16 54.99 -8.29 -52.08
C ALA A 16 53.52 -8.71 -52.25
N ILE A 17 53.23 -9.62 -53.18
CA ILE A 17 51.91 -10.21 -53.44
C ILE A 17 51.42 -10.94 -52.18
N GLU A 18 52.25 -11.79 -51.57
CA GLU A 18 51.94 -12.51 -50.33
C GLU A 18 51.56 -11.56 -49.18
N LYS A 19 52.30 -10.46 -48.98
CA LYS A 19 51.98 -9.44 -47.98
C LYS A 19 50.67 -8.68 -48.27
N THR A 20 50.35 -8.48 -49.55
CA THR A 20 49.05 -7.90 -49.96
C THR A 20 47.90 -8.88 -49.76
N ILE A 21 48.10 -10.16 -50.06
CA ILE A 21 47.12 -11.24 -49.83
C ILE A 21 46.85 -11.38 -48.34
N ASP A 22 47.87 -11.43 -47.49
CA ASP A 22 47.74 -11.45 -46.02
C ASP A 22 47.01 -10.20 -45.50
N GLY A 23 47.27 -9.03 -46.10
CA GLY A 23 46.59 -7.78 -45.75
C GLY A 23 45.11 -7.77 -46.13
N VAL A 24 44.75 -8.35 -47.27
CA VAL A 24 43.37 -8.50 -47.74
C VAL A 24 42.63 -9.57 -46.93
N GLU A 25 43.27 -10.70 -46.66
CA GLU A 25 42.71 -11.79 -45.88
C GLU A 25 42.48 -11.37 -44.43
N ARG A 26 43.45 -10.67 -43.81
CA ARG A 26 43.27 -10.08 -42.48
C ARG A 26 42.13 -9.07 -42.45
N ARG A 27 41.97 -8.23 -43.48
CA ARG A 27 40.82 -7.31 -43.58
C ARG A 27 39.50 -8.05 -43.73
N GLN A 28 39.45 -9.13 -44.50
CA GLN A 28 38.25 -9.97 -44.62
C GLN A 28 37.90 -10.66 -43.30
N TRP A 29 38.87 -11.25 -42.59
CA TRP A 29 38.64 -11.86 -41.28
C TRP A 29 38.21 -10.84 -40.23
N LEU A 30 38.79 -9.63 -40.23
CA LEU A 30 38.36 -8.54 -39.37
C LEU A 30 36.94 -8.07 -39.70
N PHE A 31 36.59 -7.96 -40.98
CA PHE A 31 35.24 -7.61 -41.42
C PHE A 31 34.23 -8.68 -41.01
N LEU A 32 34.52 -9.96 -41.28
CA LEU A 32 33.66 -11.09 -40.94
C LEU A 32 33.49 -11.21 -39.42
N GLY A 33 34.58 -11.05 -38.66
CA GLY A 33 34.54 -10.98 -37.20
C GLY A 33 33.68 -9.83 -36.69
N GLY A 34 33.82 -8.64 -37.28
CA GLY A 34 32.99 -7.49 -36.98
C GLY A 34 31.49 -7.72 -37.25
N VAL A 35 31.16 -8.34 -38.39
CA VAL A 35 29.78 -8.73 -38.73
C VAL A 35 29.21 -9.73 -37.73
N MET A 36 29.98 -10.74 -37.32
CA MET A 36 29.53 -11.72 -36.32
C MET A 36 29.24 -11.07 -34.96
N VAL A 37 30.12 -10.18 -34.49
CA VAL A 37 29.90 -9.43 -33.24
C VAL A 37 28.63 -8.57 -33.35
N LEU A 38 28.46 -7.85 -34.47
CA LEU A 38 27.29 -7.02 -34.69
C LEU A 38 25.99 -7.85 -34.73
N ALA A 39 26.01 -8.99 -35.41
CA ALA A 39 24.87 -9.90 -35.49
C ALA A 39 24.50 -10.45 -34.11
N HIS A 40 25.51 -10.79 -33.30
CA HIS A 40 25.31 -11.27 -31.93
C HIS A 40 24.69 -10.20 -31.02
N LEU A 41 25.20 -8.97 -31.09
CA LEU A 41 24.65 -7.84 -30.34
C LEU A 41 23.21 -7.53 -30.79
N LEU A 42 22.93 -7.58 -32.09
CA LEU A 42 21.60 -7.38 -32.64
C LEU A 42 20.63 -8.49 -32.20
N PHE A 43 21.07 -9.75 -32.22
CA PHE A 43 20.30 -10.90 -31.74
C PHE A 43 19.86 -10.72 -30.27
N TRP A 44 20.80 -10.43 -29.37
CA TRP A 44 20.47 -10.20 -27.96
C TRP A 44 19.60 -8.95 -27.76
N ARG A 45 19.84 -7.88 -28.54
CA ARG A 45 18.98 -6.69 -28.52
C ARG A 45 17.53 -7.03 -28.89
N LEU A 46 17.32 -7.83 -29.93
CA LEU A 46 15.98 -8.26 -30.35
C LEU A 46 15.32 -9.13 -29.26
N LEU A 47 16.06 -10.06 -28.64
CA LEU A 47 15.54 -10.87 -27.54
C LEU A 47 15.15 -10.02 -26.32
N ILE A 48 15.94 -9.02 -25.95
CA ILE A 48 15.61 -8.07 -24.88
C ILE A 48 14.33 -7.28 -25.20
N LEU A 49 14.13 -6.90 -26.47
CA LEU A 49 12.93 -6.21 -26.91
C LEU A 49 11.70 -7.14 -26.89
N ALA A 50 11.85 -8.41 -27.28
CA ALA A 50 10.77 -9.39 -27.26
C ALA A 50 10.42 -9.87 -25.83
N TYR A 51 11.39 -9.86 -24.92
CA TYR A 51 11.30 -10.47 -23.59
C TYR A 51 10.01 -10.14 -22.81
N PRO A 52 9.54 -8.87 -22.70
CA PRO A 52 8.37 -8.59 -21.86
C PRO A 52 7.05 -9.12 -22.37
N ARG A 53 6.96 -9.44 -23.67
CA ARG A 53 5.70 -9.87 -24.28
C ARG A 53 5.67 -11.37 -24.56
N TRP A 54 6.81 -12.04 -24.65
CA TRP A 54 6.90 -13.41 -25.17
C TRP A 54 7.44 -14.38 -24.10
N PRO A 55 6.57 -15.18 -23.46
CA PRO A 55 6.96 -16.13 -22.41
C PRO A 55 8.05 -17.12 -22.85
N LEU A 56 8.02 -17.57 -24.11
CA LEU A 56 9.04 -18.45 -24.68
C LEU A 56 10.44 -17.84 -24.65
N VAL A 57 10.56 -16.52 -24.89
CA VAL A 57 11.84 -15.82 -24.81
C VAL A 57 12.32 -15.76 -23.36
N GLN A 58 11.40 -15.56 -22.42
CA GLN A 58 11.71 -15.52 -20.99
C GLN A 58 12.29 -16.86 -20.54
N THR A 59 11.58 -17.96 -20.80
CA THR A 59 11.93 -19.30 -20.32
C THR A 59 13.19 -19.87 -20.99
N LEU A 60 13.27 -19.82 -22.32
CA LEU A 60 14.35 -20.49 -23.06
C LEU A 60 15.68 -19.74 -23.00
N PHE A 61 15.65 -18.40 -23.03
CA PHE A 61 16.87 -17.59 -23.14
C PHE A 61 17.29 -16.93 -21.82
N PHE A 62 16.37 -16.29 -21.10
CA PHE A 62 16.71 -15.48 -19.93
C PHE A 62 16.64 -16.24 -18.60
N TRP A 63 15.71 -17.19 -18.47
CA TRP A 63 15.56 -18.01 -17.27
C TRP A 63 16.52 -19.20 -17.27
N ASN A 64 17.02 -19.60 -18.45
CA ASN A 64 18.05 -20.61 -18.57
C ASN A 64 19.46 -20.06 -18.25
N ARG A 65 20.03 -20.54 -17.14
CA ARG A 65 21.36 -20.12 -16.65
C ARG A 65 22.49 -20.42 -17.65
N TRP A 66 22.40 -21.51 -18.40
CA TRP A 66 23.40 -21.89 -19.40
C TRP A 66 23.36 -20.96 -20.61
N MET A 67 22.17 -20.65 -21.12
CA MET A 67 22.02 -19.76 -22.27
C MET A 67 22.52 -18.35 -21.99
N ARG A 68 22.25 -17.82 -20.78
CA ARG A 68 22.77 -16.51 -20.35
C ARG A 68 24.29 -16.49 -20.15
N ARG A 69 24.89 -17.57 -19.63
CA ARG A 69 26.33 -17.62 -19.32
C ARG A 69 27.17 -17.93 -20.56
N ILE A 70 26.77 -18.93 -21.35
CA ILE A 70 27.52 -19.39 -22.53
C ILE A 70 27.05 -18.63 -23.77
N GLY A 71 25.76 -18.67 -24.08
CA GLY A 71 25.21 -18.00 -25.26
C GLY A 71 25.30 -16.47 -25.18
N GLY A 72 25.31 -15.90 -23.98
CA GLY A 72 25.49 -14.46 -23.75
C GLY A 72 26.92 -14.04 -23.43
N PHE A 73 27.89 -14.95 -23.57
CA PHE A 73 29.31 -14.77 -23.22
C PHE A 73 29.55 -14.06 -21.87
N GLY A 74 28.67 -14.29 -20.89
CA GLY A 74 28.68 -13.65 -19.57
C GLY A 74 28.30 -12.16 -19.52
N TYR A 75 28.60 -11.37 -20.58
CA TYR A 75 28.37 -9.93 -20.58
C TYR A 75 26.88 -9.57 -20.51
N VAL A 76 26.00 -10.40 -21.08
CA VAL A 76 24.54 -10.17 -21.03
C VAL A 76 24.03 -10.21 -19.59
N GLY A 77 24.53 -11.16 -18.77
CA GLY A 77 24.19 -11.24 -17.36
C GLY A 77 24.65 -10.01 -16.57
N LEU A 78 25.86 -9.51 -16.87
CA LEU A 78 26.38 -8.27 -16.29
C LEU A 78 25.55 -7.06 -16.72
N LEU A 79 25.27 -6.90 -18.01
CA LEU A 79 24.47 -5.80 -18.52
C LEU A 79 23.06 -5.77 -17.92
N LEU A 80 22.41 -6.92 -17.74
CA LEU A 80 21.09 -7.01 -17.10
C LEU A 80 21.11 -6.58 -15.62
N ALA A 81 22.22 -6.83 -14.91
CA ALA A 81 22.36 -6.42 -13.51
C ALA A 81 22.66 -4.92 -13.37
N TRP A 82 23.51 -4.37 -14.24
CA TRP A 82 24.08 -3.02 -14.06
C TRP A 82 23.41 -1.94 -14.91
N ALA A 83 22.82 -2.27 -16.07
CA ALA A 83 22.16 -1.28 -16.93
C ALA A 83 20.70 -1.03 -16.50
N PRO A 84 20.33 0.20 -16.08
CA PRO A 84 18.99 0.49 -15.56
C PRO A 84 17.85 0.18 -16.55
N PHE A 85 18.08 0.41 -17.84
CA PHE A 85 17.10 0.13 -18.90
C PHE A 85 16.82 -1.37 -19.03
N LEU A 86 17.86 -2.20 -19.03
CA LEU A 86 17.75 -3.65 -19.19
C LEU A 86 17.09 -4.28 -17.97
N ARG A 87 17.42 -3.81 -16.76
CA ARG A 87 16.73 -4.22 -15.53
C ARG A 87 15.24 -3.90 -15.56
N ARG A 88 14.85 -2.68 -15.96
CA ARG A 88 13.42 -2.32 -16.10
C ARG A 88 12.70 -3.26 -17.08
N ARG A 89 13.37 -3.63 -18.18
CA ARG A 89 12.83 -4.57 -19.14
C ARG A 89 12.69 -5.98 -18.55
N LEU A 90 13.69 -6.44 -17.78
CA LEU A 90 13.69 -7.74 -17.11
C LEU A 90 12.54 -7.90 -16.11
N PHE A 91 12.22 -6.84 -15.37
CA PHE A 91 11.14 -6.85 -14.38
C PHE A 91 9.78 -6.39 -14.93
N ALA A 92 9.71 -5.94 -16.19
CA ALA A 92 8.44 -5.51 -16.79
C ALA A 92 7.32 -6.57 -16.70
N PRO A 93 7.57 -7.88 -16.92
CA PRO A 93 6.55 -8.92 -16.75
C PRO A 93 6.03 -9.06 -15.32
N PHE A 94 6.80 -8.63 -14.32
CA PHE A 94 6.48 -8.80 -12.91
C PHE A 94 5.94 -7.51 -12.29
N ARG A 95 5.84 -6.41 -13.05
CA ARG A 95 5.40 -5.11 -12.50
C ARG A 95 4.04 -5.24 -11.79
N ASP A 96 3.11 -5.93 -12.43
CA ASP A 96 1.76 -6.09 -11.90
C ASP A 96 1.75 -6.99 -10.67
N SER A 97 2.51 -8.09 -10.65
CA SER A 97 2.65 -8.95 -9.46
C SER A 97 3.34 -8.23 -8.29
N LEU A 98 4.38 -7.44 -8.57
CA LEU A 98 5.11 -6.66 -7.57
C LEU A 98 4.25 -5.56 -6.94
N LEU A 99 3.26 -5.04 -7.67
CA LEU A 99 2.35 -3.99 -7.21
C LEU A 99 0.94 -4.50 -6.88
N ALA A 100 0.67 -5.80 -7.04
CA ALA A 100 -0.67 -6.38 -6.89
C ALA A 100 -1.32 -6.06 -5.54
N ASP A 101 -0.51 -5.96 -4.48
CA ASP A 101 -1.01 -5.73 -3.12
C ASP A 101 -1.24 -4.24 -2.81
N ALA A 102 -0.85 -3.33 -3.71
CA ALA A 102 -1.17 -1.91 -3.56
C ALA A 102 -2.68 -1.67 -3.72
N GLY A 103 -3.40 -2.54 -4.44
CA GLY A 103 -4.80 -2.31 -4.80
C GLY A 103 -4.96 -1.17 -5.82
N ALA A 104 -6.21 -0.84 -6.13
CA ALA A 104 -6.54 0.24 -7.07
C ALA A 104 -6.49 1.60 -6.35
N PHE A 105 -5.61 2.50 -6.82
CA PHE A 105 -5.61 3.88 -6.37
C PHE A 105 -6.86 4.61 -6.90
N SER A 106 -7.48 5.39 -6.02
CA SER A 106 -8.56 6.31 -6.38
C SER A 106 -8.08 7.74 -6.28
N GLU A 107 -7.90 8.42 -7.41
CA GLU A 107 -7.55 9.85 -7.43
C GLU A 107 -8.63 10.69 -6.72
N ALA A 108 -9.88 10.33 -6.94
CA ALA A 108 -11.07 10.83 -6.26
C ALA A 108 -11.01 10.71 -4.73
N GLY A 109 -10.30 9.73 -4.17
CA GLY A 109 -10.14 9.53 -2.73
C GLY A 109 -8.93 10.27 -2.15
N TYR A 110 -7.95 10.63 -2.98
CA TYR A 110 -6.70 11.25 -2.55
C TYR A 110 -6.85 12.75 -2.30
N PHE A 111 -6.09 13.26 -1.31
CA PHE A 111 -6.03 14.69 -1.01
C PHE A 111 -4.57 15.16 -0.96
N ALA A 112 -4.16 15.86 -2.03
CA ALA A 112 -2.77 16.22 -2.27
C ALA A 112 -2.21 17.26 -1.29
N GLU A 113 -3.08 18.09 -0.71
CA GLU A 113 -2.66 19.19 0.18
C GLU A 113 -2.39 18.74 1.61
N SER A 114 -2.59 17.45 1.95
CA SER A 114 -2.28 16.91 3.28
C SER A 114 -0.85 17.29 3.70
N GLN A 115 -0.65 17.59 4.97
CA GLN A 115 0.63 18.08 5.49
C GLN A 115 1.37 17.00 6.25
N ILE A 116 2.70 17.07 6.24
CA ILE A 116 3.56 16.22 7.05
C ILE A 116 4.51 17.06 7.89
N LYS A 117 4.94 16.52 9.02
CA LYS A 117 5.95 17.11 9.90
C LYS A 117 7.05 16.09 10.11
N GLN A 118 8.30 16.46 9.86
CA GLN A 118 9.41 15.56 10.22
C GLN A 118 9.53 15.52 11.74
N ARG A 119 9.72 14.33 12.33
CA ARG A 119 9.89 14.18 13.79
C ARG A 119 11.05 15.08 14.26
N GLY A 120 10.78 15.95 15.22
CA GLY A 120 11.73 16.95 15.74
C GLY A 120 11.82 18.27 14.96
N ALA A 121 11.08 18.43 13.85
CA ALA A 121 10.95 19.72 13.16
C ALA A 121 9.81 20.56 13.76
N ASN A 122 9.85 21.89 13.56
CA ASN A 122 8.84 22.81 14.09
C ASN A 122 7.74 23.19 13.09
N SER A 123 7.95 22.96 11.79
CA SER A 123 7.02 23.35 10.73
C SER A 123 6.48 22.14 9.98
N ALA A 124 5.18 22.18 9.66
CA ALA A 124 4.58 21.25 8.72
C ALA A 124 4.84 21.72 7.28
N GLU A 125 4.99 20.76 6.36
CA GLU A 125 5.20 20.99 4.93
C GLU A 125 4.13 20.19 4.14
N PRO A 126 3.71 20.65 2.94
CA PRO A 126 2.84 19.85 2.08
C PRO A 126 3.47 18.48 1.75
N MET A 127 2.70 17.42 1.93
CA MET A 127 3.12 16.04 1.66
C MET A 127 3.56 15.87 0.21
N GLY A 128 2.81 16.47 -0.72
CA GLY A 128 3.09 16.44 -2.15
C GLY A 128 4.45 17.02 -2.53
N ASP A 129 4.93 18.07 -1.87
CA ASP A 129 6.20 18.73 -2.22
C ASP A 129 7.40 18.02 -1.61
N ARG A 130 7.27 17.60 -0.35
CA ARG A 130 8.34 16.95 0.39
C ARG A 130 8.48 15.49 0.00
N LEU A 131 7.36 14.77 -0.08
CA LEU A 131 7.34 13.38 -0.52
C LEU A 131 7.12 13.22 -2.03
N GLY A 132 6.82 14.27 -2.80
CA GLY A 132 6.86 14.23 -4.27
C GLY A 132 8.23 13.90 -4.83
N ARG A 133 9.30 14.17 -4.07
CA ARG A 133 10.66 13.68 -4.37
C ARG A 133 10.73 12.14 -4.37
N PHE A 134 9.81 11.46 -3.71
CA PHE A 134 9.66 9.99 -3.70
C PHE A 134 8.99 9.47 -4.98
N LYS A 135 8.26 10.30 -5.73
CA LYS A 135 7.64 9.94 -7.02
C LYS A 135 8.64 9.91 -8.18
N GLY A 136 9.75 10.64 -8.06
CA GLY A 136 10.80 10.75 -9.10
C GLY A 136 11.97 9.77 -8.97
N ARG A 137 13.13 10.11 -9.55
CA ARG A 137 14.40 9.35 -9.42
C ARG A 137 14.98 9.30 -7.98
N GLN A 138 14.23 9.72 -6.95
CA GLN A 138 14.76 10.12 -5.64
C GLN A 138 14.04 9.54 -4.41
N LEU A 139 13.34 8.40 -4.50
CA LEU A 139 13.23 7.50 -3.35
C LEU A 139 14.69 7.19 -2.94
N LYS A 140 15.21 7.88 -1.92
CA LYS A 140 16.60 7.75 -1.44
C LYS A 140 16.57 7.56 0.05
N GLY A 141 17.01 6.39 0.47
CA GLY A 141 17.07 6.00 1.87
C GLY A 141 15.71 5.59 2.43
N GLN A 142 15.61 5.61 3.74
CA GLN A 142 14.51 5.00 4.48
C GLN A 142 13.60 6.07 5.03
N VAL A 143 12.30 5.91 4.80
CA VAL A 143 11.26 6.80 5.29
C VAL A 143 10.16 6.00 5.98
N ILE A 144 9.72 6.54 7.09
CA ILE A 144 8.53 6.10 7.80
C ILE A 144 7.52 7.24 7.73
N LEU A 145 6.33 6.93 7.25
CA LEU A 145 5.15 7.79 7.32
C LEU A 145 4.27 7.30 8.47
N GLU A 146 4.30 8.02 9.57
CA GLU A 146 3.43 7.80 10.72
C GLU A 146 2.20 8.68 10.63
N GLY A 147 1.07 8.25 11.15
CA GLY A 147 -0.13 9.07 11.23
C GLY A 147 -1.32 8.27 11.69
N GLU A 148 -2.30 8.93 12.28
CA GLU A 148 -3.51 8.28 12.76
C GLU A 148 -4.27 7.54 11.64
N SER A 149 -5.11 6.62 12.07
CA SER A 149 -6.01 5.87 11.20
C SER A 149 -6.86 6.82 10.35
N GLY A 150 -7.09 6.54 9.07
CA GLY A 150 -7.92 7.40 8.20
C GLY A 150 -7.25 8.64 7.58
N LEU A 151 -6.03 9.02 8.00
CA LEU A 151 -5.33 10.20 7.45
C LEU A 151 -4.87 10.07 5.98
N GLY A 152 -4.99 8.88 5.37
CA GLY A 152 -4.67 8.67 3.94
C GLY A 152 -3.26 8.15 3.66
N LYS A 153 -2.58 7.56 4.65
CA LYS A 153 -1.25 6.93 4.49
C LYS A 153 -1.22 5.92 3.33
N SER A 154 -2.13 4.95 3.33
CA SER A 154 -2.21 3.91 2.31
C SER A 154 -2.50 4.48 0.92
N LEU A 155 -3.42 5.46 0.81
CA LEU A 155 -3.69 6.17 -0.45
C LEU A 155 -2.44 6.89 -0.98
N PHE A 156 -1.64 7.49 -0.10
CA PHE A 156 -0.39 8.10 -0.49
C PHE A 156 0.64 7.07 -0.98
N LEU A 157 0.81 5.94 -0.27
CA LEU A 157 1.69 4.85 -0.70
C LEU A 157 1.25 4.25 -2.05
N GLN A 158 -0.05 4.06 -2.26
CA GLN A 158 -0.65 3.66 -3.54
C GLN A 158 -0.35 4.66 -4.65
N ARG A 159 -0.49 5.96 -4.37
CA ARG A 159 -0.13 7.03 -5.32
C ARG A 159 1.34 6.95 -5.71
N VAL A 160 2.24 6.72 -4.76
CA VAL A 160 3.68 6.52 -5.02
C VAL A 160 3.91 5.27 -5.86
N ALA A 161 3.23 4.17 -5.56
CA ALA A 161 3.32 2.91 -6.30
C ALA A 161 2.85 3.05 -7.76
N GLN A 162 1.80 3.82 -8.01
CA GLN A 162 1.29 4.08 -9.37
C GLN A 162 2.15 5.04 -10.18
N ASP A 163 2.56 6.16 -9.58
CA ASP A 163 3.35 7.21 -10.25
C ASP A 163 4.81 6.81 -10.48
N GLY A 164 5.33 5.85 -9.70
CA GLY A 164 6.76 5.61 -9.67
C GLY A 164 7.28 4.97 -10.96
N GLN A 165 8.34 5.58 -11.49
CA GLN A 165 9.02 5.13 -12.71
C GLN A 165 10.15 4.11 -12.45
N ARG A 166 10.33 3.69 -11.19
CA ARG A 166 11.35 2.73 -10.77
C ARG A 166 10.75 1.35 -10.59
N LEU A 167 11.63 0.36 -10.47
CA LEU A 167 11.24 -0.95 -10.03
C LEU A 167 10.85 -0.83 -8.55
N MET A 168 9.61 -1.17 -8.23
CA MET A 168 9.04 -1.05 -6.90
C MET A 168 8.30 -2.32 -6.56
N VAL A 169 8.26 -2.64 -5.27
CA VAL A 169 7.43 -3.70 -4.72
C VAL A 169 6.59 -3.11 -3.59
N PHE A 170 5.31 -3.44 -3.58
CA PHE A 170 4.38 -3.06 -2.53
C PHE A 170 4.04 -4.31 -1.71
N LEU A 171 4.20 -4.22 -0.40
CA LEU A 171 3.97 -5.31 0.54
C LEU A 171 3.10 -4.82 1.72
N PRO A 172 1.97 -5.46 2.00
CA PRO A 172 1.35 -5.37 3.31
C PRO A 172 2.32 -5.96 4.34
N ALA A 173 2.46 -5.33 5.50
CA ALA A 173 3.33 -5.81 6.57
C ALA A 173 2.96 -7.25 6.97
N ALA A 174 1.67 -7.61 6.92
CA ALA A 174 1.16 -8.95 7.21
C ALA A 174 1.83 -10.05 6.36
N ARG A 175 2.25 -9.73 5.13
CA ARG A 175 2.95 -10.69 4.26
C ARG A 175 4.44 -10.86 4.58
N CYS A 176 4.97 -10.09 5.52
CA CYS A 176 6.38 -10.11 5.89
C CYS A 176 6.67 -11.00 7.11
N ASN A 177 5.73 -11.86 7.52
CA ASN A 177 5.89 -12.76 8.65
C ASN A 177 7.14 -13.64 8.52
N GLN A 178 7.42 -14.21 7.34
CA GLN A 178 8.62 -15.01 7.06
C GLN A 178 9.86 -14.16 6.72
N GLY A 179 9.70 -12.85 6.63
CA GLY A 179 10.72 -11.88 6.22
C GLY A 179 10.33 -11.12 4.96
N VAL A 180 10.90 -9.93 4.80
CA VAL A 180 10.58 -9.02 3.67
C VAL A 180 11.14 -9.55 2.35
N LEU A 181 12.32 -10.18 2.37
CA LEU A 181 12.93 -10.72 1.15
C LEU A 181 12.11 -11.88 0.58
N GLU A 182 11.63 -12.75 1.47
CA GLU A 182 10.79 -13.90 1.19
C GLU A 182 9.45 -13.45 0.58
N ALA A 183 8.85 -12.39 1.13
CA ALA A 183 7.64 -11.77 0.59
C ALA A 183 7.83 -11.23 -0.84
N ILE A 184 9.01 -10.63 -1.14
CA ILE A 184 9.36 -10.18 -2.50
C ILE A 184 9.53 -11.39 -3.43
N GLN A 185 10.21 -12.44 -2.97
CA GLN A 185 10.46 -13.65 -3.73
C GLN A 185 9.16 -14.38 -4.10
N ALA A 186 8.14 -14.34 -3.23
CA ALA A 186 6.83 -14.92 -3.51
C ALA A 186 6.12 -14.26 -4.70
N LYS A 187 6.45 -13.00 -5.02
CA LYS A 187 5.90 -12.23 -6.15
C LYS A 187 6.68 -12.41 -7.46
N LEU A 188 7.71 -13.25 -7.49
CA LEU A 188 8.64 -13.37 -8.62
C LEU A 188 8.79 -14.82 -9.08
N ALA A 189 9.12 -15.00 -10.36
CA ALA A 189 9.38 -16.29 -10.96
C ALA A 189 10.75 -16.34 -11.67
N GLY A 190 11.25 -17.55 -11.87
CA GLY A 190 12.52 -17.80 -12.54
C GLY A 190 13.71 -17.11 -11.85
N PRO A 191 14.69 -16.57 -12.61
CA PRO A 191 15.92 -15.99 -12.06
C PRO A 191 15.68 -14.67 -11.30
N ALA A 192 14.51 -14.03 -11.46
CA ALA A 192 14.17 -12.83 -10.71
C ALA A 192 13.95 -13.14 -9.22
N LYS A 193 13.63 -14.39 -8.87
CA LYS A 193 13.47 -14.87 -7.49
C LYS A 193 14.79 -15.14 -6.77
N ASP A 194 15.94 -15.06 -7.46
CA ASP A 194 17.24 -15.33 -6.85
C ASP A 194 17.53 -14.37 -5.67
N PRO A 195 17.80 -14.89 -4.46
CA PRO A 195 17.93 -14.05 -3.26
C PRO A 195 19.16 -13.14 -3.35
N GLY A 196 20.30 -13.62 -3.85
CA GLY A 196 21.52 -12.80 -3.98
C GLY A 196 21.35 -11.64 -4.97
N TYR A 197 20.64 -11.90 -6.07
CA TYR A 197 20.27 -10.85 -7.02
C TYR A 197 19.34 -9.82 -6.38
N LEU A 198 18.27 -10.24 -5.70
CA LEU A 198 17.35 -9.33 -5.03
C LEU A 198 18.03 -8.49 -3.94
N GLN A 199 18.85 -9.11 -3.10
CA GLN A 199 19.65 -8.42 -2.09
C GLN A 199 20.53 -7.33 -2.72
N THR A 200 21.17 -7.64 -3.85
CA THR A 200 21.95 -6.65 -4.61
C THR A 200 21.08 -5.49 -5.11
N LEU A 201 19.89 -5.78 -5.62
CA LEU A 201 18.98 -4.75 -6.12
C LEU A 201 18.46 -3.84 -5.01
N ILE A 202 18.13 -4.41 -3.85
CA ILE A 202 17.63 -3.68 -2.69
C ILE A 202 18.75 -2.83 -2.10
N PHE A 203 19.92 -3.43 -1.84
CA PHE A 203 21.08 -2.72 -1.27
C PHE A 203 21.56 -1.57 -2.16
N ALA A 204 21.53 -1.75 -3.48
CA ALA A 204 21.87 -0.70 -4.44
C ALA A 204 20.79 0.41 -4.57
N GLY A 205 19.66 0.30 -3.87
CA GLY A 205 18.55 1.23 -3.96
C GLY A 205 17.91 1.25 -5.35
N THR A 206 17.85 0.08 -6.00
CA THR A 206 17.33 -0.05 -7.37
C THR A 206 15.95 -0.68 -7.43
N LEU A 207 15.65 -1.58 -6.48
CA LEU A 207 14.31 -2.00 -6.12
C LEU A 207 13.89 -1.18 -4.90
N ASN A 208 12.84 -0.37 -5.04
CA ASN A 208 12.25 0.33 -3.91
C ASN A 208 11.23 -0.58 -3.23
N VAL A 209 11.22 -0.59 -1.90
CA VAL A 209 10.30 -1.43 -1.11
C VAL A 209 9.32 -0.52 -0.39
N ILE A 210 8.03 -0.74 -0.61
CA ILE A 210 6.94 -0.07 0.11
C ILE A 210 6.31 -1.10 1.05
N ILE A 211 6.20 -0.76 2.33
CA ILE A 211 5.57 -1.61 3.36
C ILE A 211 4.45 -0.83 4.04
N ASP A 212 3.23 -1.32 4.01
CA ASP A 212 2.07 -0.67 4.63
C ASP A 212 1.57 -1.46 5.85
N GLY A 213 1.02 -0.77 6.85
CA GLY A 213 0.35 -1.39 8.00
C GLY A 213 1.27 -2.01 9.05
N LEU A 214 2.41 -1.41 9.41
CA LEU A 214 3.30 -2.00 10.46
C LEU A 214 2.61 -2.18 11.82
N ASN A 215 1.53 -1.43 12.09
CA ASN A 215 0.75 -1.49 13.34
C ASN A 215 -0.16 -2.73 13.44
N GLU A 216 -0.38 -3.44 12.32
CA GLU A 216 -1.31 -4.57 12.20
C GLU A 216 -0.62 -5.93 12.36
N VAL A 217 0.70 -5.95 12.57
CA VAL A 217 1.48 -7.18 12.68
C VAL A 217 2.08 -7.36 14.06
N SER A 218 2.46 -8.62 14.38
CA SER A 218 3.09 -8.98 15.64
C SER A 218 4.42 -8.25 15.88
N ALA A 219 4.84 -8.15 17.14
CA ALA A 219 6.13 -7.55 17.50
C ALA A 219 7.32 -8.23 16.79
N GLU A 220 7.26 -9.57 16.65
CA GLU A 220 8.26 -10.35 15.92
C GLU A 220 8.34 -9.98 14.43
N THR A 221 7.20 -9.85 13.76
CA THR A 221 7.15 -9.44 12.35
C THR A 221 7.67 -8.02 12.18
N ARG A 222 7.31 -7.09 13.08
CA ARG A 222 7.87 -5.73 13.09
C ARG A 222 9.40 -5.77 13.25
N ALA A 223 9.91 -6.59 14.16
CA ALA A 223 11.35 -6.73 14.37
C ALA A 223 12.07 -7.26 13.12
N ARG A 224 11.49 -8.24 12.41
CA ARG A 224 12.02 -8.73 11.12
C ARG A 224 12.07 -7.62 10.06
N ILE A 225 11.03 -6.79 9.97
CA ILE A 225 10.99 -5.65 9.03
C ILE A 225 12.05 -4.60 9.40
N VAL A 226 12.22 -4.29 10.68
CA VAL A 226 13.26 -3.37 11.17
C VAL A 226 14.66 -3.92 10.85
N GLN A 227 14.92 -5.18 11.17
CA GLN A 227 16.20 -5.83 10.87
C GLN A 227 16.51 -5.84 9.37
N PHE A 228 15.49 -6.05 8.53
CA PHE A 228 15.62 -5.92 7.08
C PHE A 228 16.02 -4.49 6.69
N ALA A 229 15.34 -3.47 7.21
CA ALA A 229 15.69 -2.08 6.94
C ALA A 229 17.14 -1.78 7.38
N GLU A 230 17.57 -2.22 8.56
CA GLU A 230 18.94 -2.03 9.04
C GLU A 230 19.98 -2.71 8.13
N SER A 231 19.69 -3.94 7.69
CA SER A 231 20.56 -4.69 6.78
C SER A 231 20.71 -4.02 5.42
N PHE A 232 19.63 -3.39 4.93
CA PHE A 232 19.58 -2.64 3.69
C PHE A 232 19.59 -1.12 3.91
N PHE A 233 20.51 -0.64 4.75
CA PHE A 233 20.64 0.78 5.11
C PHE A 233 20.81 1.76 3.94
N LYS A 234 21.32 1.28 2.78
CA LYS A 234 21.44 2.07 1.53
C LYS A 234 20.23 1.92 0.61
N GLY A 235 19.33 1.00 0.92
CA GLY A 235 18.11 0.73 0.16
C GLY A 235 17.09 1.85 0.30
N ASN A 236 16.12 1.84 -0.61
CA ASN A 236 15.02 2.80 -0.57
C ASN A 236 13.78 2.11 -0.03
N LEU A 237 13.41 2.46 1.20
CA LEU A 237 12.28 1.87 1.90
C LEU A 237 11.30 2.99 2.25
N LEU A 238 10.02 2.78 1.97
CA LEU A 238 8.93 3.61 2.43
C LEU A 238 7.99 2.73 3.27
N MET A 239 7.89 3.02 4.55
CA MET A 239 7.07 2.27 5.49
C MET A 239 5.96 3.17 6.01
N ALA A 240 4.75 2.65 6.18
CA ALA A 240 3.65 3.37 6.80
C ALA A 240 3.13 2.68 8.05
N THR A 241 2.76 3.47 9.05
CA THR A 241 2.24 2.95 10.30
C THR A 241 1.42 3.97 11.08
N GLN A 242 0.66 3.49 12.07
CA GLN A 242 0.02 4.33 13.08
C GLN A 242 1.02 4.62 14.22
N PRO A 243 0.82 5.72 14.98
CA PRO A 243 1.63 5.99 16.17
C PRO A 243 1.61 4.80 17.12
N MET A 244 2.78 4.31 17.51
CA MET A 244 2.93 3.24 18.49
C MET A 244 4.25 3.41 19.25
N ILE A 245 4.40 2.69 20.36
CA ILE A 245 5.67 2.63 21.09
C ILE A 245 6.56 1.58 20.41
N TRP A 246 7.56 2.03 19.65
CA TRP A 246 8.54 1.17 18.99
C TRP A 246 9.83 1.93 18.66
N GLN A 247 10.87 1.19 18.31
CA GLN A 247 12.13 1.76 17.86
C GLN A 247 12.22 1.68 16.32
N PRO A 248 12.14 2.82 15.60
CA PRO A 248 12.32 2.83 14.16
C PRO A 248 13.80 2.56 13.80
N PRO A 249 14.09 2.09 12.57
CA PRO A 249 15.46 1.94 12.10
C PRO A 249 16.24 3.26 12.22
N PRO A 250 17.51 3.23 12.68
CA PRO A 250 18.25 4.43 13.08
C PRO A 250 18.49 5.44 11.95
N LEU A 251 18.48 4.97 10.70
CA LEU A 251 18.70 5.80 9.51
C LEU A 251 17.39 6.25 8.83
N ALA A 252 16.25 5.82 9.36
CA ALA A 252 14.95 6.19 8.82
C ALA A 252 14.58 7.62 9.20
N ARG A 253 14.09 8.38 8.22
CA ARG A 253 13.46 9.68 8.48
C ARG A 253 11.99 9.43 8.77
N VAL A 254 11.56 9.83 9.96
CA VAL A 254 10.16 9.71 10.37
C VAL A 254 9.44 11.01 10.04
N TYR A 255 8.36 10.89 9.26
CA TYR A 255 7.43 11.97 8.95
C TYR A 255 6.07 11.61 9.52
N GLU A 256 5.49 12.54 10.25
CA GLU A 256 4.16 12.46 10.85
C GLU A 256 3.17 13.18 9.95
N LEU A 257 2.23 12.43 9.38
CA LEU A 257 1.09 12.94 8.65
C LEU A 257 0.18 13.70 9.61
N GLN A 258 -0.05 14.97 9.31
CA GLN A 258 -0.80 15.88 10.14
C GLN A 258 -2.29 15.76 9.82
N PRO A 259 -3.17 15.88 10.84
CA PRO A 259 -4.59 16.08 10.60
C PRO A 259 -4.85 17.34 9.77
N LEU A 260 -5.96 17.38 9.05
CA LEU A 260 -6.31 18.51 8.20
C LEU A 260 -6.55 19.79 9.04
N GLY A 261 -5.92 20.88 8.63
CA GLY A 261 -6.19 22.22 9.14
C GLY A 261 -7.54 22.75 8.66
N LYS A 262 -8.05 23.82 9.30
CA LYS A 262 -9.38 24.39 9.04
C LYS A 262 -9.65 24.66 7.55
N ALA A 263 -8.72 25.31 6.86
CA ALA A 263 -8.86 25.59 5.42
C ALA A 263 -8.82 24.31 4.56
N GLN A 264 -8.05 23.31 4.98
CA GLN A 264 -7.96 22.03 4.27
C GLN A 264 -9.23 21.18 4.44
N ILE A 265 -9.93 21.30 5.57
CA ILE A 265 -11.22 20.63 5.80
C ILE A 265 -12.25 21.11 4.77
N GLU A 266 -12.39 22.41 4.62
CA GLU A 266 -13.27 23.01 3.62
C GLU A 266 -12.87 22.59 2.20
N ALA A 267 -11.60 22.76 1.84
CA ALA A 267 -11.07 22.34 0.54
C ALA A 267 -11.32 20.85 0.27
N PHE A 268 -11.17 20.00 1.29
CA PHE A 268 -11.44 18.57 1.19
C PHE A 268 -12.91 18.31 0.88
N LEU A 269 -13.85 18.83 1.68
CA LEU A 269 -15.30 18.63 1.48
C LEU A 269 -15.74 19.06 0.08
N LEU A 270 -15.25 20.21 -0.39
CA LEU A 270 -15.57 20.75 -1.72
C LEU A 270 -14.97 19.89 -2.84
N SER A 271 -13.77 19.35 -2.63
CA SER A 271 -13.13 18.45 -3.60
C SER A 271 -13.90 17.14 -3.78
N ARG A 272 -14.77 16.76 -2.84
CA ARG A 272 -15.59 15.55 -2.97
C ARG A 272 -16.80 15.73 -3.88
N SER A 273 -17.14 16.95 -4.28
CA SER A 273 -18.28 17.23 -5.18
C SER A 273 -18.22 16.45 -6.49
N THR A 274 -17.03 16.22 -7.03
CA THR A 274 -16.81 15.48 -8.30
C THR A 274 -17.11 14.00 -8.21
N VAL A 275 -17.27 13.48 -6.99
CA VAL A 275 -17.46 12.06 -6.74
C VAL A 275 -18.76 11.82 -5.98
N LEU A 276 -19.60 12.82 -5.79
CA LEU A 276 -20.95 12.59 -5.26
C LEU A 276 -21.78 11.82 -6.29
N SER A 277 -22.79 11.11 -5.80
CA SER A 277 -23.71 10.39 -6.67
C SER A 277 -24.59 11.37 -7.45
N GLU A 278 -25.00 10.99 -8.67
CA GLU A 278 -25.85 11.84 -9.53
C GLU A 278 -27.25 12.05 -8.97
N ASP A 279 -27.70 11.17 -8.07
CA ASP A 279 -28.97 11.23 -7.36
C ASP A 279 -28.88 11.93 -5.98
N ALA A 280 -27.71 12.46 -5.61
CA ALA A 280 -27.54 13.18 -4.36
C ALA A 280 -28.49 14.38 -4.27
N ALA A 281 -29.14 14.55 -3.11
CA ALA A 281 -30.11 15.61 -2.84
C ALA A 281 -29.55 17.03 -3.08
N TYR A 282 -28.25 17.23 -2.82
CA TYR A 282 -27.55 18.49 -3.02
C TYR A 282 -26.32 18.30 -3.91
N GLN A 283 -26.20 19.17 -4.92
CA GLN A 283 -25.06 19.20 -5.84
C GLN A 283 -24.60 20.63 -6.12
N GLY A 284 -23.40 20.77 -6.70
CA GLY A 284 -22.85 22.05 -7.13
C GLY A 284 -22.86 23.11 -6.02
N ASN A 285 -23.46 24.27 -6.32
CA ASN A 285 -23.52 25.39 -5.37
C ASN A 285 -24.38 25.10 -4.13
N ALA A 286 -25.43 24.28 -4.26
CA ALA A 286 -26.27 23.92 -3.11
C ALA A 286 -25.50 23.04 -2.11
N TYR A 287 -24.70 22.09 -2.61
CA TYR A 287 -23.80 21.29 -1.78
C TYR A 287 -22.73 22.16 -1.10
N ARG A 288 -22.12 23.10 -1.84
CA ARG A 288 -21.16 24.07 -1.27
C ARG A 288 -21.78 24.85 -0.11
N GLN A 289 -22.96 25.43 -0.31
CA GLN A 289 -23.65 26.19 0.74
C GLN A 289 -23.95 25.32 1.97
N ARG A 290 -24.32 24.05 1.77
CA ARG A 290 -24.54 23.11 2.87
C ARG A 290 -23.25 22.80 3.64
N CYS A 291 -22.12 22.62 2.94
CA CYS A 291 -20.81 22.45 3.58
C CYS A 291 -20.43 23.68 4.39
N ASP A 292 -20.60 24.88 3.84
CA ASP A 292 -20.24 26.13 4.49
C ASP A 292 -21.07 26.34 5.76
N GLN A 293 -22.39 26.10 5.69
CA GLN A 293 -23.28 26.16 6.83
C GLN A 293 -22.90 25.14 7.91
N TYR A 294 -22.68 23.88 7.53
CA TYR A 294 -22.30 22.83 8.46
C TYR A 294 -20.97 23.13 9.16
N LEU A 295 -19.95 23.58 8.42
CA LEU A 295 -18.67 23.96 9.03
C LEU A 295 -18.79 25.19 9.92
N ALA A 296 -19.64 26.15 9.55
CA ALA A 296 -19.91 27.31 10.37
C ALA A 296 -20.53 26.91 11.71
N GLU A 297 -21.49 25.97 11.71
CA GLU A 297 -22.18 25.43 12.90
C GLU A 297 -21.27 24.49 13.73
N ALA A 298 -20.61 23.53 13.10
CA ALA A 298 -19.78 22.54 13.78
C ALA A 298 -18.50 23.13 14.40
N LEU A 299 -17.99 24.26 13.87
CA LEU A 299 -16.78 24.90 14.36
C LEU A 299 -17.03 26.22 15.12
N GLN A 300 -18.28 26.53 15.51
CA GLN A 300 -18.62 27.72 16.29
C GLN A 300 -17.79 27.82 17.57
N GLU A 301 -17.53 29.06 18.01
CA GLU A 301 -16.61 29.33 19.12
C GLU A 301 -17.18 29.00 20.50
N ASP A 302 -18.50 28.88 20.64
CA ASP A 302 -19.20 28.69 21.93
C ASP A 302 -19.25 27.24 22.42
N THR A 303 -18.70 26.27 21.68
CA THR A 303 -18.57 24.89 22.16
C THR A 303 -17.43 24.78 23.19
N PHE A 304 -17.74 24.27 24.39
CA PHE A 304 -16.77 23.99 25.46
C PHE A 304 -15.53 23.24 24.91
N GLY A 305 -14.34 23.61 25.39
CA GLY A 305 -13.06 23.31 24.73
C GLY A 305 -12.77 21.84 24.41
N GLU A 306 -13.27 20.89 25.21
CA GLU A 306 -13.08 19.45 24.98
C GLU A 306 -13.98 18.91 23.85
N ALA A 307 -15.25 19.29 23.83
CA ALA A 307 -16.19 18.92 22.76
C ALA A 307 -15.73 19.48 21.40
N ARG A 308 -15.23 20.72 21.41
CA ARG A 308 -14.65 21.35 20.22
C ARG A 308 -13.40 20.61 19.71
N ALA A 309 -12.55 20.15 20.62
CA ALA A 309 -11.37 19.37 20.26
C ALA A 309 -11.75 18.02 19.63
N ALA A 310 -12.76 17.34 20.17
CA ALA A 310 -13.28 16.08 19.62
C ALA A 310 -13.89 16.26 18.22
N ILE A 311 -14.74 17.27 18.03
CA ILE A 311 -15.33 17.62 16.73
C ILE A 311 -14.24 17.92 15.71
N ARG A 312 -13.27 18.76 16.09
CA ARG A 312 -12.14 19.12 15.23
C ARG A 312 -11.29 17.91 14.87
N HIS A 313 -11.07 17.00 15.81
CA HIS A 313 -10.32 15.77 15.58
C HIS A 313 -11.00 14.92 14.49
N ILE A 314 -12.31 14.68 14.59
CA ILE A 314 -13.07 13.90 13.61
C ILE A 314 -13.06 14.61 12.25
N LEU A 315 -13.36 15.90 12.21
CA LEU A 315 -13.37 16.67 10.95
C LEU A 315 -11.98 16.87 10.36
N SER A 316 -10.91 16.71 11.12
CA SER A 316 -9.55 16.75 10.59
C SER A 316 -9.11 15.45 9.92
N ASN A 317 -9.93 14.40 9.99
CA ASN A 317 -9.67 13.10 9.40
C ASN A 317 -10.33 12.98 8.00
N PRO A 318 -9.54 12.85 6.91
CA PRO A 318 -10.06 12.67 5.54
C PRO A 318 -11.06 11.53 5.37
N MET A 319 -10.90 10.43 6.11
CA MET A 319 -11.83 9.30 6.05
C MET A 319 -13.20 9.71 6.60
N ASP A 320 -13.24 10.25 7.82
CA ASP A 320 -14.48 10.69 8.45
C ASP A 320 -15.12 11.83 7.65
N LEU A 321 -14.33 12.76 7.12
CA LEU A 321 -14.83 13.81 6.22
C LEU A 321 -15.45 13.28 4.91
N THR A 322 -15.01 12.12 4.43
CA THR A 322 -15.63 11.52 3.23
C THR A 322 -17.06 11.06 3.55
N VAL A 323 -17.28 10.54 4.76
CA VAL A 323 -18.61 10.16 5.24
C VAL A 323 -19.47 11.42 5.46
N VAL A 324 -18.91 12.44 6.11
CA VAL A 324 -19.57 13.75 6.29
C VAL A 324 -19.99 14.36 4.94
N ALA A 325 -19.09 14.39 3.95
CA ALA A 325 -19.39 14.87 2.61
C ALA A 325 -20.57 14.13 1.98
N HIS A 326 -20.62 12.80 2.13
CA HIS A 326 -21.70 11.98 1.61
C HIS A 326 -23.03 12.22 2.33
N MET A 327 -23.03 12.36 3.66
CA MET A 327 -24.22 12.69 4.44
C MET A 327 -24.78 14.06 4.05
N LEU A 328 -23.93 15.08 3.98
CA LEU A 328 -24.33 16.44 3.59
C LEU A 328 -24.92 16.48 2.17
N ALA A 329 -24.32 15.73 1.24
CA ALA A 329 -24.82 15.62 -0.13
C ALA A 329 -26.23 14.98 -0.20
N ASN A 330 -26.54 14.07 0.71
CA ASN A 330 -27.84 13.40 0.82
C ASN A 330 -28.83 14.12 1.77
N GLY A 331 -28.47 15.29 2.27
CA GLY A 331 -29.33 16.06 3.17
C GLY A 331 -29.42 15.51 4.59
N VAL A 332 -28.53 14.61 4.96
CA VAL A 332 -28.43 14.06 6.32
C VAL A 332 -27.51 14.94 7.14
N GLU A 333 -27.93 15.26 8.36
CA GLU A 333 -27.11 16.01 9.30
C GLU A 333 -26.13 15.07 10.03
N PRO A 334 -24.80 15.26 9.88
CA PRO A 334 -23.81 14.37 10.46
C PRO A 334 -23.71 14.52 11.99
N ASP A 335 -23.94 13.43 12.73
CA ASP A 335 -23.58 13.29 14.14
C ASP A 335 -22.17 12.70 14.22
N LEU A 336 -21.20 13.55 14.55
CA LEU A 336 -19.79 13.17 14.57
C LEU A 336 -19.48 12.08 15.62
N TYR A 337 -20.22 12.01 16.71
CA TYR A 337 -19.99 11.00 17.75
C TYR A 337 -20.50 9.61 17.35
N ARG A 338 -21.43 9.54 16.39
CA ARG A 338 -22.06 8.31 15.90
C ARG A 338 -21.89 8.13 14.39
N LEU A 339 -20.86 8.74 13.82
CA LEU A 339 -20.70 8.87 12.37
C LEU A 339 -20.71 7.52 11.62
N GLN A 340 -20.02 6.51 12.13
CA GLN A 340 -19.95 5.19 11.48
C GLN A 340 -21.28 4.43 11.58
N GLU A 341 -21.95 4.54 12.72
CA GLU A 341 -23.28 3.95 12.93
C GLU A 341 -24.32 4.62 12.03
N GLN A 342 -24.33 5.94 11.93
CA GLN A 342 -25.18 6.67 10.99
C GLN A 342 -24.90 6.28 9.54
N HIS A 343 -23.62 6.13 9.16
CA HIS A 343 -23.26 5.70 7.82
C HIS A 343 -23.79 4.31 7.50
N TYR A 344 -23.64 3.36 8.43
CA TYR A 344 -24.25 2.04 8.33
C TYR A 344 -25.77 2.11 8.22
N GLN A 345 -26.43 2.94 9.04
CA GLN A 345 -27.88 3.06 9.05
C GLN A 345 -28.41 3.58 7.71
N LEU A 346 -27.74 4.57 7.10
CA LEU A 346 -28.08 5.05 5.76
C LEU A 346 -27.97 3.96 4.70
N MET A 347 -26.87 3.20 4.73
CA MET A 347 -26.64 2.07 3.83
C MET A 347 -27.70 0.98 4.02
N LYS A 348 -28.00 0.63 5.27
CA LYS A 348 -29.02 -0.37 5.64
C LYS A 348 -30.42 0.03 5.19
N ASP A 349 -30.81 1.28 5.38
CA ASP A 349 -32.12 1.79 5.00
C ASP A 349 -32.28 1.83 3.47
N ASP A 350 -31.21 2.16 2.76
CA ASP A 350 -31.17 2.13 1.30
C ASP A 350 -31.22 0.69 0.76
N TYR A 351 -30.49 -0.24 1.38
CA TYR A 351 -30.59 -1.67 1.08
C TYR A 351 -32.02 -2.17 1.23
N ALA A 352 -32.68 -1.86 2.36
CA ALA A 352 -34.06 -2.26 2.59
C ALA A 352 -35.03 -1.63 1.57
N ARG A 353 -34.80 -0.37 1.17
CA ARG A 353 -35.64 0.31 0.16
C ARG A 353 -35.50 -0.32 -1.22
N THR A 354 -34.29 -0.63 -1.65
CA THR A 354 -33.98 -1.16 -2.98
C THR A 354 -34.27 -2.66 -3.12
N HIS A 355 -34.27 -3.40 -2.00
CA HIS A 355 -34.46 -4.85 -1.96
C HIS A 355 -35.75 -5.27 -1.26
N ALA A 356 -36.86 -4.58 -1.54
CA ALA A 356 -38.22 -4.94 -1.12
C ALA A 356 -38.40 -5.18 0.39
N GLY A 357 -37.73 -4.39 1.23
CA GLY A 357 -37.81 -4.45 2.68
C GLY A 357 -36.95 -5.54 3.33
N GLN A 358 -36.07 -6.21 2.57
CA GLN A 358 -35.13 -7.17 3.14
C GLN A 358 -34.17 -6.48 4.13
N ALA A 359 -33.94 -7.12 5.28
CA ALA A 359 -33.01 -6.63 6.27
C ALA A 359 -31.57 -6.98 5.88
N PHE A 360 -30.64 -6.04 6.05
CA PHE A 360 -29.22 -6.32 5.89
C PHE A 360 -28.80 -7.41 6.89
N PRO A 361 -28.12 -8.49 6.45
CA PRO A 361 -27.78 -9.63 7.29
C PRO A 361 -26.57 -9.35 8.20
N LEU A 362 -26.70 -8.37 9.12
CA LEU A 362 -25.60 -7.83 9.90
C LEU A 362 -24.80 -8.88 10.67
N GLN A 363 -25.47 -9.80 11.36
CA GLN A 363 -24.81 -10.85 12.14
C GLN A 363 -23.99 -11.79 11.24
N ALA A 364 -24.58 -12.29 10.16
CA ALA A 364 -23.86 -13.17 9.23
C ALA A 364 -22.68 -12.45 8.57
N PHE A 365 -22.85 -11.17 8.23
CA PHE A 365 -21.80 -10.33 7.66
C PHE A 365 -20.65 -10.08 8.65
N ALA A 366 -20.98 -9.79 9.92
CA ALA A 366 -20.00 -9.63 11.01
C ALA A 366 -19.19 -10.92 11.24
N GLU A 367 -19.87 -12.07 11.28
CA GLU A 367 -19.22 -13.38 11.43
C GLU A 367 -18.29 -13.73 10.26
N ARG A 368 -18.73 -13.43 9.03
CA ARG A 368 -17.86 -13.60 7.86
C ARG A 368 -16.65 -12.68 7.96
N THR A 369 -16.85 -11.42 8.33
CA THR A 369 -15.78 -10.42 8.48
C THR A 369 -14.76 -10.88 9.53
N TYR A 370 -15.21 -11.44 10.66
CA TYR A 370 -14.34 -12.04 11.68
C TYR A 370 -13.51 -13.18 11.10
N THR A 371 -14.14 -14.10 10.38
CA THR A 371 -13.44 -15.22 9.72
C THR A 371 -12.41 -14.72 8.71
N MET A 372 -12.77 -13.72 7.90
CA MET A 372 -11.85 -13.10 6.94
C MET A 372 -10.62 -12.54 7.64
N ARG A 373 -10.82 -11.72 8.68
CA ARG A 373 -9.74 -11.07 9.41
C ARG A 373 -8.82 -12.09 10.08
N ARG A 374 -9.40 -13.15 10.66
CA ARG A 374 -8.66 -14.25 11.30
C ARG A 374 -7.82 -15.06 10.31
N ASN A 375 -8.25 -15.16 9.05
CA ASN A 375 -7.57 -15.92 8.00
C ASN A 375 -6.70 -15.04 7.07
N ASP A 376 -6.57 -13.74 7.34
CA ASP A 376 -5.91 -12.75 6.47
C ASP A 376 -6.49 -12.73 5.04
N GLU A 377 -7.79 -13.00 4.91
CA GLU A 377 -8.51 -12.90 3.64
C GLU A 377 -8.82 -11.43 3.35
N PRO A 378 -8.30 -10.86 2.24
CA PRO A 378 -8.35 -9.42 2.02
C PRO A 378 -9.71 -8.91 1.52
N ALA A 379 -10.58 -9.80 1.02
CA ALA A 379 -11.81 -9.42 0.34
C ALA A 379 -12.84 -10.54 0.26
N PHE A 380 -14.11 -10.15 0.28
CA PHE A 380 -15.25 -11.00 0.00
C PHE A 380 -15.24 -11.45 -1.47
N ALA A 381 -15.77 -12.64 -1.72
CA ALA A 381 -16.12 -13.06 -3.07
C ALA A 381 -17.45 -12.41 -3.49
N ALA A 382 -17.66 -12.22 -4.81
CA ALA A 382 -18.86 -11.53 -5.32
C ALA A 382 -20.18 -12.20 -4.92
N ASP A 383 -20.16 -13.51 -4.76
CA ASP A 383 -21.32 -14.39 -4.58
C ASP A 383 -21.71 -14.59 -3.11
N GLU A 384 -20.84 -14.23 -2.15
CA GLU A 384 -21.13 -14.41 -0.71
C GLU A 384 -22.25 -13.48 -0.20
N PHE A 385 -22.28 -12.24 -0.70
CA PHE A 385 -23.15 -11.14 -0.23
C PHE A 385 -23.53 -10.21 -1.38
N GLY A 386 -23.94 -10.77 -2.52
CA GLY A 386 -23.99 -10.07 -3.81
C GLY A 386 -24.66 -8.69 -3.81
N ASN A 387 -25.91 -8.60 -3.32
CA ASN A 387 -26.66 -7.34 -3.29
C ASN A 387 -26.16 -6.41 -2.18
N GLU A 388 -25.81 -6.97 -1.02
CA GLU A 388 -25.29 -6.24 0.13
C GLU A 388 -23.99 -5.52 -0.24
N LEU A 389 -23.05 -6.24 -0.87
CA LEU A 389 -21.76 -5.69 -1.29
C LEU A 389 -21.91 -4.64 -2.40
N ALA A 390 -22.92 -4.78 -3.28
CA ALA A 390 -23.23 -3.78 -4.29
C ALA A 390 -23.69 -2.46 -3.63
N VAL A 391 -24.66 -2.51 -2.72
CA VAL A 391 -25.13 -1.33 -1.98
C VAL A 391 -24.01 -0.75 -1.10
N MET A 392 -23.24 -1.58 -0.40
CA MET A 392 -22.08 -1.11 0.36
C MET A 392 -21.03 -0.41 -0.51
N ALA A 393 -20.87 -0.80 -1.78
CA ALA A 393 -19.94 -0.15 -2.71
C ALA A 393 -20.45 1.24 -3.12
N GLU A 394 -21.76 1.38 -3.36
CA GLU A 394 -22.43 2.66 -3.64
C GLU A 394 -22.30 3.62 -2.44
N HIS A 395 -22.48 3.09 -1.23
CA HIS A 395 -22.27 3.81 0.04
C HIS A 395 -20.79 3.92 0.43
N ARG A 396 -19.85 3.51 -0.43
CA ARG A 396 -18.39 3.67 -0.24
C ARG A 396 -17.81 2.97 0.98
N MET A 397 -18.50 1.97 1.51
CA MET A 397 -18.01 1.15 2.62
C MET A 397 -17.01 0.08 2.14
N VAL A 398 -17.20 -0.40 0.90
CA VAL A 398 -16.29 -1.36 0.23
C VAL A 398 -15.80 -0.82 -1.12
N ILE A 399 -14.71 -1.39 -1.61
CA ILE A 399 -14.14 -1.16 -2.94
C ILE A 399 -14.25 -2.45 -3.73
N ARG A 400 -14.81 -2.35 -4.94
CA ARG A 400 -14.82 -3.41 -5.93
C ARG A 400 -13.47 -3.43 -6.66
N TYR A 401 -12.79 -4.58 -6.71
CA TYR A 401 -11.58 -4.77 -7.51
C TYR A 401 -11.55 -6.14 -8.18
N GLN A 402 -10.73 -6.28 -9.21
CA GLN A 402 -10.48 -7.55 -9.91
C GLN A 402 -9.00 -7.92 -9.69
N GLU A 403 -8.72 -9.15 -9.30
CA GLU A 403 -7.34 -9.61 -9.11
C GLU A 403 -6.61 -9.64 -10.46
N VAL A 404 -5.42 -9.05 -10.52
CA VAL A 404 -4.68 -8.85 -11.79
C VAL A 404 -4.26 -10.17 -12.45
N LEU A 405 -4.20 -11.26 -11.69
CA LEU A 405 -3.86 -12.60 -12.17
C LEU A 405 -5.09 -13.50 -12.41
N ALA A 406 -6.30 -12.99 -12.17
CA ALA A 406 -7.50 -13.77 -12.35
C ALA A 406 -7.86 -13.88 -13.84
N GLU A 407 -8.55 -14.95 -14.21
CA GLU A 407 -9.08 -15.12 -15.57
C GLU A 407 -9.96 -13.91 -15.95
N PRO A 408 -10.07 -13.56 -17.24
CA PRO A 408 -10.85 -12.40 -17.69
C PRO A 408 -12.31 -12.39 -17.20
N ASP A 409 -12.88 -13.57 -16.94
CA ASP A 409 -14.25 -13.77 -16.46
C ASP A 409 -14.34 -13.96 -14.93
N ALA A 410 -13.24 -13.76 -14.19
CA ALA A 410 -13.26 -13.91 -12.75
C ALA A 410 -14.15 -12.85 -12.10
N ALA A 411 -15.04 -13.32 -11.22
CA ALA A 411 -15.96 -12.47 -10.49
C ALA A 411 -15.19 -11.40 -9.67
N PRO A 412 -15.73 -10.17 -9.58
CA PRO A 412 -15.08 -9.11 -8.83
C PRO A 412 -15.01 -9.46 -7.33
N ARG A 413 -14.00 -8.94 -6.64
CA ARG A 413 -13.88 -9.04 -5.18
C ARG A 413 -14.19 -7.71 -4.53
N TYR A 414 -14.61 -7.76 -3.27
CA TYR A 414 -14.94 -6.57 -2.48
C TYR A 414 -14.08 -6.52 -1.22
N ALA A 415 -13.27 -5.48 -1.08
CA ALA A 415 -12.52 -5.22 0.16
C ALA A 415 -13.15 -4.05 0.90
N PHE A 416 -13.08 -4.05 2.23
CA PHE A 416 -13.40 -2.84 2.99
C PHE A 416 -12.53 -1.68 2.53
N ARG A 417 -13.15 -0.51 2.41
CA ARG A 417 -12.41 0.70 2.04
C ARG A 417 -11.40 1.10 3.12
N HIS A 418 -11.66 0.73 4.37
CA HIS A 418 -10.83 1.08 5.51
C HIS A 418 -11.08 0.17 6.72
N ASP A 419 -10.05 -0.08 7.53
CA ASP A 419 -10.11 -0.89 8.76
C ASP A 419 -11.18 -0.39 9.75
N LYS A 420 -11.29 0.91 10.03
CA LYS A 420 -12.37 1.46 10.88
C LYS A 420 -13.81 1.05 10.46
N ILE A 421 -14.08 0.83 9.17
CA ILE A 421 -15.38 0.30 8.71
C ILE A 421 -15.46 -1.21 9.01
N MET A 422 -14.39 -1.96 8.72
CA MET A 422 -14.30 -3.37 9.07
C MET A 422 -14.47 -3.58 10.58
N ASP A 423 -13.79 -2.78 11.41
CA ASP A 423 -13.86 -2.78 12.86
C ASP A 423 -15.29 -2.56 13.36
N PHE A 424 -16.06 -1.67 12.75
CA PHE A 424 -17.47 -1.47 13.08
C PHE A 424 -18.26 -2.78 12.94
N PHE A 425 -18.08 -3.51 11.84
CA PHE A 425 -18.74 -4.82 11.66
C PHE A 425 -18.14 -5.92 12.54
N LEU A 426 -16.82 -5.89 12.79
CA LEU A 426 -16.17 -6.86 13.66
C LEU A 426 -16.64 -6.74 15.11
N VAL A 427 -16.90 -5.53 15.59
CA VAL A 427 -17.43 -5.32 16.95
C VAL A 427 -18.73 -6.08 17.16
N GLU A 428 -19.62 -6.13 16.17
CA GLU A 428 -20.86 -6.91 16.26
C GLU A 428 -20.60 -8.41 16.53
N ALA A 429 -19.49 -8.96 16.03
CA ALA A 429 -19.08 -10.32 16.33
C ALA A 429 -18.45 -10.48 17.72
N PHE A 430 -18.02 -9.39 18.37
CA PHE A 430 -17.40 -9.39 19.71
C PHE A 430 -18.39 -9.01 20.82
N LEU A 431 -19.55 -8.46 20.47
CA LEU A 431 -20.62 -8.13 21.41
C LEU A 431 -21.43 -9.38 21.81
N GLY A 432 -22.18 -9.26 22.91
CA GLY A 432 -23.00 -10.33 23.47
C GLY A 432 -22.50 -10.81 24.83
N ASP A 433 -23.44 -11.12 25.72
CA ASP A 433 -23.12 -11.75 27.01
C ASP A 433 -22.49 -13.13 26.77
N ASP A 434 -21.48 -13.47 27.56
CA ASP A 434 -20.70 -14.72 27.46
C ASP A 434 -19.91 -14.93 26.15
N ASN A 435 -19.73 -13.90 25.33
CA ASN A 435 -18.85 -13.97 24.16
C ASN A 435 -17.38 -14.10 24.60
N GLN A 436 -16.73 -15.20 24.22
CA GLN A 436 -15.34 -15.49 24.59
C GLN A 436 -14.31 -14.85 23.64
N ARG A 437 -14.74 -14.37 22.45
CA ARG A 437 -13.82 -13.81 21.44
C ARG A 437 -12.95 -12.66 21.94
N PRO A 438 -13.42 -11.71 22.77
CA PRO A 438 -12.55 -10.68 23.32
C PRO A 438 -11.38 -11.26 24.11
N ALA A 439 -11.58 -12.35 24.86
CA ALA A 439 -10.52 -13.01 25.63
C ALA A 439 -9.64 -13.91 24.75
N GLU A 440 -10.22 -14.61 23.76
CA GLU A 440 -9.50 -15.53 22.87
C GLU A 440 -8.56 -14.85 21.87
N ASN A 441 -8.76 -13.56 21.59
CA ASN A 441 -8.01 -12.82 20.56
C ASN A 441 -7.14 -11.69 21.13
N LEU A 442 -6.85 -11.69 22.44
CA LEU A 442 -6.05 -10.63 23.10
C LEU A 442 -4.63 -10.51 22.51
N ASP A 443 -4.06 -11.62 22.06
CA ASP A 443 -2.72 -11.71 21.48
C ASP A 443 -2.69 -11.44 19.97
N ASP A 444 -3.85 -11.31 19.34
CA ASP A 444 -3.97 -11.13 17.90
C ASP A 444 -3.96 -9.64 17.52
N PRO A 445 -2.86 -9.13 16.92
CA PRO A 445 -2.73 -7.72 16.57
C PRO A 445 -3.72 -7.26 15.49
N ARG A 446 -4.41 -8.18 14.80
CA ARG A 446 -5.37 -7.87 13.75
C ARG A 446 -6.67 -7.28 14.28
N PHE A 447 -7.01 -7.56 15.55
CA PHE A 447 -8.24 -7.10 16.21
C PHE A 447 -8.05 -5.87 17.09
N ARG A 448 -6.87 -5.23 17.08
CA ARG A 448 -6.57 -4.04 17.92
C ARG A 448 -7.63 -2.94 17.80
N GLY A 449 -8.10 -2.65 16.59
CA GLY A 449 -9.14 -1.64 16.34
C GLY A 449 -10.48 -1.97 17.01
N VAL A 450 -10.84 -3.26 17.06
CA VAL A 450 -12.06 -3.77 17.70
C VAL A 450 -12.05 -3.46 19.20
N TYR A 451 -10.93 -3.70 19.89
CA TYR A 451 -10.82 -3.39 21.32
C TYR A 451 -11.05 -1.90 21.62
N LEU A 452 -10.55 -0.99 20.79
CA LEU A 452 -10.78 0.44 20.96
C LEU A 452 -12.26 0.83 20.78
N GLN A 453 -12.96 0.17 19.86
CA GLN A 453 -14.40 0.36 19.70
C GLN A 453 -15.20 -0.26 20.86
N LEU A 454 -14.82 -1.46 21.31
CA LEU A 454 -15.41 -2.11 22.49
C LEU A 454 -15.30 -1.24 23.75
N ALA A 455 -14.17 -0.53 23.93
CA ALA A 455 -13.99 0.44 25.01
C ALA A 455 -15.07 1.54 25.01
N THR A 456 -15.65 1.83 23.85
CA THR A 456 -16.70 2.86 23.66
C THR A 456 -18.11 2.26 23.78
N LEU A 457 -18.34 1.09 23.17
CA LEU A 457 -19.68 0.53 22.96
C LEU A 457 -20.13 -0.42 24.07
N MET A 458 -19.20 -1.12 24.74
CA MET A 458 -19.57 -2.07 25.79
C MET A 458 -20.19 -1.37 27.02
N PRO A 459 -21.12 -2.02 27.74
CA PRO A 459 -21.53 -1.61 29.07
C PRO A 459 -20.31 -1.40 29.98
N LEU A 460 -20.33 -0.37 30.83
CA LEU A 460 -19.17 0.04 31.63
C LEU A 460 -18.59 -1.10 32.49
N ASP A 461 -19.43 -1.97 33.05
CA ASP A 461 -18.96 -3.07 33.89
C ASP A 461 -18.31 -4.19 33.07
N ALA A 462 -18.84 -4.48 31.88
CA ALA A 462 -18.21 -5.41 30.95
C ALA A 462 -16.88 -4.86 30.42
N ALA A 463 -16.81 -3.56 30.10
CA ALA A 463 -15.59 -2.88 29.69
C ALA A 463 -14.51 -2.89 30.81
N LYS A 464 -14.89 -2.73 32.08
CA LYS A 464 -13.98 -2.87 33.24
C LYS A 464 -13.42 -4.28 33.39
N LYS A 465 -14.23 -5.31 33.09
CA LYS A 465 -13.76 -6.70 33.11
C LYS A 465 -12.70 -6.91 32.03
N LEU A 466 -12.99 -6.47 30.81
CA LEU A 466 -12.06 -6.54 29.68
C LEU A 466 -10.79 -5.70 29.91
N GLU A 467 -10.89 -4.54 30.58
CA GLU A 467 -9.74 -3.74 31.00
C GLU A 467 -8.75 -4.56 31.85
N ARG A 468 -9.26 -5.36 32.80
CA ARG A 468 -8.39 -6.21 33.65
C ARG A 468 -7.72 -7.31 32.83
N GLU A 469 -8.47 -7.98 31.96
CA GLU A 469 -7.92 -9.03 31.09
C GLU A 469 -6.80 -8.49 30.17
N LEU A 470 -6.98 -7.28 29.62
CA LEU A 470 -5.95 -6.59 28.84
C LEU A 470 -4.71 -6.21 29.66
N ILE A 471 -4.89 -5.79 30.92
CA ILE A 471 -3.78 -5.46 31.82
C ILE A 471 -2.98 -6.72 32.18
N ASP A 472 -3.67 -7.82 32.54
CA ASP A 472 -3.03 -9.09 32.88
C ASP A 472 -2.24 -9.62 31.67
N TYR A 473 -2.86 -9.62 30.48
CA TYR A 473 -2.18 -9.97 29.23
C TYR A 473 -0.94 -9.10 28.96
N ALA A 474 -1.05 -7.77 29.12
CA ALA A 474 0.07 -6.86 28.89
C ALA A 474 1.21 -7.08 29.91
N ALA A 475 0.87 -7.42 31.16
CA ALA A 475 1.86 -7.74 32.19
C ALA A 475 2.66 -9.01 31.85
N ASP A 476 1.99 -10.03 31.32
CA ASP A 476 2.58 -11.32 30.96
C ASP A 476 3.36 -11.27 29.64
N SER A 477 2.77 -10.68 28.61
CA SER A 477 3.35 -10.62 27.25
C SER A 477 4.36 -9.46 27.05
N LYS A 478 4.33 -8.45 27.92
CA LYS A 478 4.99 -7.15 27.75
C LYS A 478 4.51 -6.35 26.52
N ASP A 479 3.38 -6.72 25.91
CA ASP A 479 2.75 -5.95 24.84
C ASP A 479 1.67 -5.02 25.40
N HIS A 480 2.02 -3.74 25.58
CA HIS A 480 1.12 -2.69 26.08
C HIS A 480 0.36 -1.95 24.96
N SER A 481 0.46 -2.39 23.71
CA SER A 481 -0.04 -1.61 22.56
C SER A 481 -1.56 -1.41 22.55
N VAL A 482 -2.33 -2.31 23.16
CA VAL A 482 -3.82 -2.22 23.23
C VAL A 482 -4.29 -1.68 24.57
N SER A 483 -3.72 -2.16 25.68
CA SER A 483 -4.15 -1.85 27.04
C SER A 483 -4.18 -0.35 27.30
N ASP A 484 -3.13 0.37 26.90
CA ASP A 484 -2.95 1.78 27.27
C ASP A 484 -4.00 2.65 26.58
N SER A 485 -4.22 2.43 25.28
CA SER A 485 -5.23 3.13 24.48
C SER A 485 -6.65 2.80 24.95
N PHE A 486 -6.92 1.54 25.30
CA PHE A 486 -8.21 1.11 25.84
C PHE A 486 -8.53 1.82 27.18
N ILE A 487 -7.55 1.86 28.10
CA ILE A 487 -7.68 2.52 29.40
C ILE A 487 -7.93 4.02 29.24
N GLN A 488 -7.23 4.67 28.31
CA GLN A 488 -7.43 6.11 28.05
C GLN A 488 -8.87 6.41 27.62
N ILE A 489 -9.42 5.63 26.67
CA ILE A 489 -10.80 5.78 26.22
C ILE A 489 -11.78 5.53 27.37
N LEU A 490 -11.59 4.45 28.14
CA LEU A 490 -12.48 4.09 29.23
C LEU A 490 -12.46 5.11 30.37
N ARG A 491 -11.29 5.71 30.67
CA ARG A 491 -11.19 6.82 31.64
C ARG A 491 -12.00 8.04 31.19
N GLY A 492 -11.94 8.40 29.91
CA GLY A 492 -12.76 9.47 29.34
C GLY A 492 -14.26 9.26 29.60
N ARG A 493 -14.76 8.04 29.37
CA ARG A 493 -16.16 7.66 29.65
C ARG A 493 -16.55 7.76 31.12
N ARG A 494 -15.61 7.50 32.03
CA ARG A 494 -15.87 7.60 33.49
C ARG A 494 -16.00 9.06 33.90
N THR A 495 -15.15 9.93 33.37
CA THR A 495 -15.19 11.36 33.70
C THR A 495 -16.48 12.00 33.20
N SER A 496 -16.95 11.66 31.99
CA SER A 496 -18.20 12.21 31.43
C SER A 496 -19.44 11.81 32.23
N VAL A 497 -19.53 10.56 32.70
CA VAL A 497 -20.64 10.08 33.54
C VAL A 497 -20.66 10.77 34.92
N VAL A 498 -19.50 11.11 35.48
CA VAL A 498 -19.40 11.82 36.76
C VAL A 498 -19.80 13.30 36.62
N THR A 499 -19.53 13.93 35.47
CA THR A 499 -19.96 15.32 35.20
C THR A 499 -21.46 15.45 34.92
N ASP A 500 -22.10 14.46 34.28
CA ASP A 500 -23.55 14.48 34.03
C ASP A 500 -24.38 14.06 35.26
N GLY A 501 -23.81 13.32 36.20
CA GLY A 501 -24.44 12.93 37.46
C GLY A 501 -24.29 13.92 38.62
N GLY A 502 -23.74 15.12 38.36
CA GLY A 502 -23.44 16.14 39.37
C GLY A 502 -24.48 17.26 39.51
N LEU A 503 -25.63 17.14 38.84
CA LEU A 503 -26.77 18.04 38.95
C LEU A 503 -28.02 17.26 39.41
N GLU A 504 -27.99 16.75 40.63
CA GLU A 504 -29.20 16.46 41.41
C GLU A 504 -29.21 17.29 42.70
#